data_AF-A0A6S7I6V2-F1
#
_entry.id   AF-A0A6S7I6V2-F1
#
_cell.length_a   1.000
_cell.length_b   1.000
_cell.length_c   1.000
_cell.angle_alpha   90.00
_cell.angle_beta   90.00
_cell.angle_gamma   90.00
#
_symmetry.space_group_name_H-M   'P 1'
#
loop_
_entity.id
_entity.type
_entity.pdbx_description
1 polymer ?
#
loop_
_entity_poly.entity_id
_entity_poly.type
_entity_poly.pdbx_seq_one_letter_code
_entity_poly.pdbx_strand_id
1 'polypeptide(L)'
;MDFSNQFFLKFKMAAERSHFIAPVIQDNPNGWGPTSVSDAFKGIPYQPFSKGDRIGKISDWSGTSYQDRRYQNKYLNQFGGGSQYAYYHEEDESSFHLVDTSRPQKPIYMRNRNRFNQ
;
A
#
# COMPACT_ATOMS: atom_id res chain seq x y z
N MET A 1 37.15 63.12 18.46
CA MET A 1 35.85 62.50 18.13
C MET A 1 36.08 61.00 18.13
N ASP A 2 35.64 60.38 19.22
CA ASP A 2 35.74 58.96 19.50
C ASP A 2 34.96 58.15 18.45
N PHE A 3 35.64 57.20 17.82
CA PHE A 3 35.00 56.10 17.09
C PHE A 3 35.58 54.74 17.55
N SER A 4 35.91 54.67 18.84
CA SER A 4 36.10 53.38 19.53
C SER A 4 34.73 52.88 19.99
N ASN A 5 34.43 51.61 19.73
CA ASN A 5 33.25 50.84 20.21
C ASN A 5 32.04 50.70 19.27
N GLN A 6 32.21 50.07 18.11
CA GLN A 6 31.07 49.40 17.44
C GLN A 6 31.40 48.02 16.84
N PHE A 7 32.54 47.41 17.15
CA PHE A 7 32.91 46.08 16.63
C PHE A 7 33.07 45.00 17.71
N PHE A 8 32.50 45.21 18.89
CA PHE A 8 32.43 44.18 19.93
C PHE A 8 31.00 43.79 20.26
N LEU A 9 30.11 43.75 19.25
CA LEU A 9 28.83 43.07 19.39
C LEU A 9 28.88 41.68 18.75
N LYS A 10 29.03 40.70 19.65
CA LYS A 10 28.17 39.51 19.68
C LYS A 10 28.42 38.47 18.60
N PHE A 11 29.64 37.91 18.58
CA PHE A 11 29.82 36.52 18.19
C PHE A 11 30.52 35.73 19.29
N LYS A 12 29.76 35.48 20.37
CA LYS A 12 29.96 34.24 21.12
C LYS A 12 29.35 33.14 20.25
N MET A 13 30.09 32.73 19.21
CA MET A 13 29.87 31.41 18.60
C MET A 13 30.06 30.44 19.77
N ALA A 14 28.96 29.90 20.31
CA ALA A 14 29.07 28.68 21.09
C ALA A 14 29.74 27.69 20.15
N ALA A 15 30.96 27.27 20.47
CA ALA A 15 31.63 26.22 19.74
C ALA A 15 30.75 24.97 19.87
N GLU A 16 29.87 24.76 18.88
CA GLU A 16 29.08 23.55 18.76
C GLU A 16 30.07 22.44 18.45
N ARG A 17 30.56 21.81 19.52
CA ARG A 17 31.40 20.63 19.42
C ARG A 17 30.53 19.56 18.77
N SER A 18 31.04 18.93 17.72
CA SER A 18 30.42 17.75 17.13
C SER A 18 30.08 16.75 18.24
N HIS A 19 28.80 16.51 18.46
CA HIS A 19 28.33 15.63 19.52
C HIS A 19 28.31 14.20 19.00
N PHE A 20 28.92 13.29 19.76
CA PHE A 20 28.85 11.86 19.48
C PHE A 20 27.99 11.22 20.56
N ILE A 21 26.91 10.57 20.15
CA ILE A 21 26.06 9.76 21.03
C ILE A 21 26.42 8.31 20.76
N ALA A 22 26.87 7.59 21.79
CA ALA A 22 27.20 6.19 21.67
C ALA A 22 25.94 5.39 21.25
N PRO A 23 26.03 4.54 20.21
CA PRO A 23 24.90 3.71 19.81
C PRO A 23 24.60 2.67 20.88
N VAL A 24 23.32 2.31 21.00
CA VAL A 24 22.88 1.22 21.88
C VAL A 24 23.29 -0.11 21.23
N ILE A 25 24.00 -0.95 21.99
CA ILE A 25 24.46 -2.28 21.54
C ILE A 25 23.70 -3.35 22.35
N GLN A 26 23.31 -4.43 21.68
CA GLN A 26 22.68 -5.57 22.34
C GLN A 26 23.73 -6.42 23.07
N ASP A 27 23.40 -6.85 24.29
CA ASP A 27 24.25 -7.74 25.08
C ASP A 27 23.83 -9.21 24.90
N ASN A 28 24.80 -10.12 24.91
CA ASN A 28 24.62 -11.56 24.78
C ASN A 28 25.63 -12.31 25.69
N PRO A 29 25.33 -12.48 26.99
CA PRO A 29 26.30 -13.01 27.95
C PRO A 29 26.64 -14.49 27.75
N ASN A 30 25.78 -15.25 27.06
CA ASN A 30 25.90 -16.71 26.94
C ASN A 30 26.30 -17.19 25.54
N GLY A 31 26.60 -16.29 24.61
CA GLY A 31 26.90 -16.69 23.24
C GLY A 31 27.29 -15.55 22.30
N TRP A 32 27.32 -15.87 21.00
CA TRP A 32 27.64 -14.93 19.93
C TRP A 32 26.50 -14.90 18.91
N GLY A 33 26.15 -13.69 18.44
CA GLY A 33 25.12 -13.49 17.41
C GLY A 33 23.94 -12.64 17.87
N PRO A 34 22.92 -12.47 17.00
CA PRO A 34 21.76 -11.64 17.28
C PRO A 34 20.92 -12.22 18.44
N THR A 35 20.58 -11.37 19.40
CA THR A 35 19.80 -11.78 20.58
C THR A 35 18.29 -11.71 20.33
N SER A 36 17.84 -10.76 19.51
CA SER A 36 16.42 -10.58 19.18
C SER A 36 16.21 -10.09 17.74
N VAL A 37 15.00 -10.32 17.23
CA VAL A 37 14.54 -9.67 15.99
C VAL A 37 14.40 -8.18 16.28
N SER A 38 14.84 -7.33 15.34
CA SER A 38 14.69 -5.88 15.47
C SER A 38 13.24 -5.48 15.67
N ASP A 39 12.99 -4.48 16.52
CA ASP A 39 11.64 -4.00 16.83
C ASP A 39 10.85 -3.56 15.58
N ALA A 40 11.56 -3.08 14.54
CA ALA A 40 10.95 -2.65 13.28
C ALA A 40 10.16 -3.75 12.53
N PHE A 41 10.50 -5.03 12.73
CA PHE A 41 9.83 -6.16 12.09
C PHE A 41 9.00 -6.99 13.07
N LYS A 42 8.93 -6.57 14.34
CA LYS A 42 8.18 -7.28 15.36
C LYS A 42 6.68 -7.11 15.12
N GLY A 43 5.94 -8.21 15.10
CA GLY A 43 4.50 -8.21 14.87
C GLY A 43 4.07 -8.09 13.40
N ILE A 44 5.02 -8.05 12.46
CA ILE A 44 4.73 -8.01 11.02
C ILE A 44 5.09 -9.37 10.42
N PRO A 45 4.17 -10.04 9.71
CA PRO A 45 4.49 -11.28 9.03
C PRO A 45 5.63 -11.11 8.00
N TYR A 46 6.68 -11.92 8.09
CA TYR A 46 7.80 -11.84 7.16
C TYR A 46 7.40 -12.37 5.77
N GLN A 47 7.68 -11.58 4.74
CA GLN A 47 7.61 -12.04 3.35
C GLN A 47 8.79 -11.47 2.55
N PRO A 48 9.59 -12.32 1.89
CA PRO A 48 10.71 -11.86 1.08
C PRO A 48 10.22 -11.09 -0.15
N PHE A 49 10.98 -10.07 -0.55
CA PHE A 49 10.72 -9.29 -1.76
C PHE A 49 12.03 -8.74 -2.33
N SER A 50 12.06 -8.41 -3.63
CA SER A 50 13.16 -7.67 -4.24
C SER A 50 12.68 -6.29 -4.68
N LYS A 51 13.43 -5.25 -4.32
CA LYS A 51 13.15 -3.87 -4.78
C LYS A 51 13.33 -3.70 -6.30
N GLY A 52 14.02 -4.64 -6.94
CA GLY A 52 14.22 -4.66 -8.39
C GLY A 52 13.11 -5.36 -9.17
N ASP A 53 12.14 -5.99 -8.49
CA ASP A 53 11.02 -6.64 -9.17
C ASP A 53 10.15 -5.60 -9.91
N ARG A 54 9.64 -5.98 -11.08
CA ARG A 54 8.83 -5.05 -11.88
C ARG A 54 7.48 -4.83 -11.22
N ILE A 55 7.07 -3.58 -11.14
CA ILE A 55 5.75 -3.16 -10.65
C ILE A 55 4.81 -2.85 -11.82
N GLY A 56 3.51 -2.77 -11.55
CA GLY A 56 2.50 -2.35 -12.54
C GLY A 56 1.70 -3.49 -13.19
N LYS A 57 1.66 -4.67 -12.56
CA LYS A 57 0.72 -5.73 -12.95
C LYS A 57 -0.70 -5.29 -12.62
N ILE A 58 -1.58 -5.27 -13.62
CA ILE A 58 -3.02 -5.04 -13.43
C ILE A 58 -3.71 -6.32 -12.96
N SER A 59 -4.76 -6.16 -12.16
CA SER A 59 -5.70 -7.23 -11.82
C SER A 59 -7.01 -7.00 -12.57
N ASP A 60 -7.55 -8.03 -13.21
CA ASP A 60 -8.77 -7.97 -14.00
C ASP A 60 -9.66 -9.16 -13.66
N TRP A 61 -10.89 -8.85 -13.21
CA TRP A 61 -11.90 -9.84 -12.82
C TRP A 61 -12.63 -10.44 -14.03
N SER A 62 -12.62 -9.76 -15.18
CA SER A 62 -13.24 -10.25 -16.42
C SER A 62 -12.36 -11.26 -17.18
N GLY A 63 -11.07 -11.35 -16.83
CA GLY A 63 -10.09 -12.22 -17.47
C GLY A 63 -9.68 -11.81 -18.90
N THR A 64 -10.18 -10.70 -19.43
CA THR A 64 -9.99 -10.33 -20.84
C THR A 64 -8.60 -9.75 -21.12
N SER A 65 -7.98 -9.12 -20.13
CA SER A 65 -6.71 -8.38 -20.29
C SER A 65 -5.44 -9.24 -20.41
N TYR A 66 -5.53 -10.56 -20.21
CA TYR A 66 -4.37 -11.45 -20.13
C TYR A 66 -4.10 -12.29 -21.39
N GLN A 67 -4.31 -11.73 -22.58
CA GLN A 67 -4.16 -12.47 -23.84
C GLN A 67 -2.72 -12.95 -24.12
N ASP A 68 -1.70 -12.22 -23.67
CA ASP A 68 -0.30 -12.58 -23.89
C ASP A 68 0.42 -12.96 -22.58
N ARG A 69 0.67 -14.27 -22.44
CA ARG A 69 1.37 -14.89 -21.31
C ARG A 69 2.79 -14.36 -21.11
N ARG A 70 3.43 -13.79 -22.14
CA ARG A 70 4.77 -13.19 -22.03
C ARG A 70 4.78 -11.98 -21.10
N TYR A 71 3.67 -11.26 -20.97
CA TYR A 71 3.57 -10.13 -20.03
C TYR A 71 3.43 -10.59 -18.58
N GLN A 72 2.76 -11.73 -18.34
CA GLN A 72 2.62 -12.29 -16.98
C GLN A 72 3.98 -12.66 -16.37
N ASN A 73 4.85 -13.28 -17.18
CA ASN A 73 6.17 -13.70 -16.72
C ASN A 73 7.10 -12.53 -16.33
N LYS A 74 6.83 -11.30 -16.80
CA LYS A 74 7.64 -10.12 -16.49
C LYS A 74 7.49 -9.64 -15.04
N TYR A 75 6.38 -10.00 -14.39
CA TYR A 75 6.01 -9.57 -13.03
C TYR A 75 6.12 -10.71 -12.02
N LEU A 76 6.74 -11.83 -12.39
CA LEU A 76 6.94 -12.94 -11.48
C LEU A 76 8.22 -12.70 -10.66
N ASN A 77 8.10 -12.77 -9.34
CA ASN A 77 9.23 -12.57 -8.42
C ASN A 77 10.24 -13.72 -8.57
N GLN A 78 11.53 -13.39 -8.61
CA GLN A 78 12.59 -14.38 -8.80
C GLN A 78 13.00 -15.11 -7.50
N PHE A 79 12.91 -14.43 -6.35
CA PHE A 79 13.52 -14.88 -5.08
C PHE A 79 12.52 -15.12 -3.94
N GLY A 80 11.22 -15.13 -4.22
CA GLY A 80 10.23 -15.31 -3.16
C GLY A 80 8.80 -15.27 -3.67
N GLY A 81 8.14 -16.43 -3.65
CA GLY A 81 6.69 -16.55 -3.71
C GLY A 81 6.17 -16.81 -2.31
N GLY A 82 5.69 -15.78 -1.62
CA GLY A 82 5.01 -15.89 -0.34
C GLY A 82 3.56 -15.46 -0.48
N SER A 83 2.67 -16.09 0.28
CA SER A 83 1.23 -15.80 0.32
C SER A 83 0.79 -15.29 1.69
N GLN A 84 1.73 -14.78 2.51
CA GLN A 84 1.44 -14.37 3.88
C GLN A 84 0.46 -13.17 3.94
N TYR A 85 0.45 -12.37 2.88
CA TYR A 85 -0.50 -11.27 2.65
C TYR A 85 -1.53 -11.58 1.55
N ALA A 86 -1.66 -12.85 1.15
CA ALA A 86 -2.63 -13.25 0.15
C ALA A 86 -4.00 -13.48 0.78
N TYR A 87 -5.04 -13.15 0.02
CA TYR A 87 -6.42 -13.44 0.36
C TYR A 87 -6.95 -14.52 -0.59
N TYR A 88 -7.70 -15.48 -0.06
CA TYR A 88 -8.32 -16.57 -0.80
C TYR A 88 -9.84 -16.46 -0.67
N HIS A 89 -10.54 -16.29 -1.80
CA HIS A 89 -12.00 -16.36 -1.86
C HIS A 89 -12.43 -17.84 -1.87
N GLU A 90 -13.19 -18.28 -0.87
CA GLU A 90 -13.69 -19.67 -0.76
C GLU A 90 -15.15 -19.84 -1.22
N GLU A 91 -15.90 -18.74 -1.40
CA GLU A 91 -17.34 -18.78 -1.72
C GLU A 91 -17.63 -18.77 -3.22
N ASP A 92 -18.65 -19.52 -3.64
CA ASP A 92 -19.13 -19.56 -5.02
C ASP A 92 -20.10 -18.39 -5.30
N GLU A 93 -19.55 -17.31 -5.83
CA GLU A 93 -20.25 -16.08 -6.21
C GLU A 93 -21.30 -16.29 -7.31
N SER A 94 -21.24 -17.41 -8.06
CA SER A 94 -22.19 -17.71 -9.14
C SER A 94 -23.59 -18.09 -8.64
N SER A 95 -23.72 -18.35 -7.34
CA SER A 95 -24.99 -18.72 -6.70
C SER A 95 -25.92 -17.51 -6.45
N PHE A 96 -25.37 -16.30 -6.36
CA PHE A 96 -26.14 -15.10 -6.03
C PHE A 96 -26.81 -14.51 -7.27
N HIS A 97 -28.08 -14.15 -7.12
CA HIS A 97 -28.87 -13.50 -8.16
C HIS A 97 -29.36 -12.14 -7.65
N LEU A 98 -29.26 -11.11 -8.50
CA LEU A 98 -29.80 -9.79 -8.19
C LEU A 98 -31.32 -9.81 -8.34
N VAL A 99 -32.05 -9.54 -7.25
CA VAL A 99 -33.52 -9.39 -7.29
C VAL A 99 -33.88 -8.04 -7.88
N ASP A 100 -34.68 -8.02 -8.94
CA ASP A 100 -35.22 -6.78 -9.49
C ASP A 100 -36.33 -6.22 -8.58
N THR A 101 -36.13 -5.00 -8.07
CA THR A 101 -37.13 -4.26 -7.27
C THR A 101 -37.78 -3.13 -8.06
N SER A 102 -37.45 -3.00 -9.35
CA SER A 102 -38.00 -1.97 -10.21
C SER A 102 -39.51 -2.12 -10.34
N ARG A 103 -40.23 -0.99 -10.33
CA ARG A 103 -41.68 -1.01 -10.58
C ARG A 103 -41.90 -1.51 -12.01
N PRO A 104 -42.75 -2.52 -12.24
CA PRO A 104 -43.03 -3.01 -13.59
C PRO A 104 -43.46 -1.84 -14.46
N GLN A 105 -42.69 -1.57 -15.51
CA GLN A 105 -43.01 -0.54 -16.49
C GLN A 105 -44.34 -0.95 -17.15
N LYS A 106 -45.40 -0.17 -16.90
CA LYS A 106 -46.68 -0.40 -17.57
C LYS A 106 -46.45 -0.21 -19.07
N PRO A 107 -46.73 -1.22 -19.90
CA PRO A 107 -46.52 -1.11 -21.32
C PRO A 107 -47.37 0.03 -21.90
N ILE A 108 -46.79 0.75 -22.86
CA ILE A 108 -47.26 2.04 -23.40
C ILE A 108 -48.71 1.97 -23.95
N TYR A 109 -49.21 0.78 -24.30
CA TYR A 109 -50.56 0.59 -24.84
C TYR A 109 -51.70 0.87 -23.84
N MET A 110 -51.41 1.02 -22.55
CA MET A 110 -52.43 1.35 -21.53
C MET A 110 -52.54 2.86 -21.23
N ARG A 111 -51.74 3.72 -21.88
CA ARG A 111 -51.61 5.13 -21.48
C ARG A 111 -52.64 6.09 -22.10
N ASN A 112 -53.47 5.69 -23.06
CA ASN A 112 -54.35 6.67 -23.70
C ASN A 112 -55.66 6.06 -24.23
N ARG A 113 -56.66 5.91 -23.35
CA ARG A 113 -58.04 5.64 -23.75
C ARG A 113 -59.07 6.62 -23.21
N ASN A 114 -58.64 7.74 -22.61
CA ASN A 114 -59.52 8.83 -22.23
C ASN A 114 -59.05 10.15 -22.89
N ARG A 115 -59.32 10.29 -24.18
CA ARG A 115 -59.54 11.61 -24.78
C ARG A 115 -61.02 11.68 -25.12
N PHE A 116 -61.73 12.49 -24.34
CA PHE A 116 -63.14 12.81 -24.50
C PHE A 116 -63.39 13.34 -25.92
N ASN A 117 -64.46 12.85 -26.53
CA ASN A 117 -64.96 13.26 -27.82
C ASN A 117 -65.95 14.42 -27.60
N GLN A 118 -65.77 15.47 -28.40
CA GLN A 118 -66.74 16.54 -28.74
C GLN A 118 -67.09 17.58 -27.67
#